data_AF-B4KGD1-F1
#
_entry.id   AF-B4KGD1-F1
#
_cell.length_a   1.000
_cell.length_b   1.000
_cell.length_c   1.000
_cell.angle_alpha   90.00
_cell.angle_beta   90.00
_cell.angle_gamma   90.00
#
_symmetry.space_group_name_H-M   'P 1'
#
loop_
_entity.id
_entity.type
_entity.pdbx_description
1 polymer ?
#
loop_
_entity_poly.entity_id
_entity_poly.type
_entity_poly.pdbx_seq_one_letter_code
_entity_poly.pdbx_strand_id
1 'polypeptide(L)'
;MSSFEWEQQQLQLQVQQPLRRRRQQHQHQHQHQHQHQHHQQHHQQHNQQHQHRCELLMQEKNSVQHTLTELSSGPLGHGTEDDWTWSKRNRSKEVVLSGPNFRTVHFHPNWSKGTAGIQGKRPLNNGRYYWELHVSQRVFGTSIMFGIGTKNCRLHANAFRNMLGENEHGWGLSHKGVLWHKGVALLYTKRFRENHPTQIGILFDGIEGTLTYYKDGKCLGVAFRDLDKVTEPLYPIVCSTAAKTEMTLKCARQEFVNLQDRCRAVIMRRLHTIGDVEKLKLPQSISDYLCEVIDDKEPLRQVDEEKMCMINYDLI
;
A
#
# COMPACT_ATOMS: atom_id res chain seq x y z
N MET A 1 34.60 -11.76 -97.87
CA MET A 1 33.19 -11.65 -97.48
C MET A 1 32.40 -11.25 -98.70
N SER A 2 31.38 -12.03 -99.08
CA SER A 2 30.53 -11.72 -100.24
C SER A 2 29.52 -10.61 -99.88
N SER A 3 29.02 -9.88 -100.88
CA SER A 3 28.03 -8.78 -100.70
C SER A 3 26.79 -9.20 -99.88
N PHE A 4 26.44 -10.48 -99.94
CA PHE A 4 25.29 -11.05 -99.24
C PHE A 4 25.51 -11.21 -97.73
N GLU A 5 26.74 -11.47 -97.29
CA GLU A 5 27.09 -11.56 -95.87
C GLU A 5 27.08 -10.18 -95.20
N TRP A 6 27.42 -9.12 -95.95
CA TRP A 6 27.39 -7.73 -95.46
C TRP A 6 25.96 -7.22 -95.23
N GLU A 7 25.02 -7.51 -96.13
CA GLU A 7 23.61 -7.10 -95.96
C GLU A 7 22.92 -7.84 -94.80
N GLN A 8 23.18 -9.14 -94.65
CA GLN A 8 22.68 -9.94 -93.52
C GLN A 8 23.19 -9.39 -92.17
N GLN A 9 24.46 -8.97 -92.12
CA GLN A 9 25.05 -8.39 -90.92
C GLN A 9 24.49 -6.99 -90.60
N GLN A 10 24.20 -6.17 -91.62
CA GLN A 10 23.57 -4.86 -91.45
C GLN A 10 22.11 -4.97 -90.97
N LEU A 11 21.33 -5.91 -91.52
CA LEU A 11 19.96 -6.18 -91.08
C LEU A 11 19.92 -6.70 -89.62
N GLN A 12 20.84 -7.60 -89.25
CA GLN A 12 20.99 -8.03 -87.86
C GLN A 12 21.33 -6.86 -86.93
N LEU A 13 22.22 -5.95 -87.32
CA LEU A 13 22.56 -4.77 -86.52
C LEU A 13 21.37 -3.79 -86.38
N GLN A 14 20.60 -3.56 -87.45
CA GLN A 14 19.42 -2.69 -87.42
C GLN A 14 18.32 -3.20 -86.49
N VAL A 15 18.15 -4.52 -86.35
CA VAL A 15 17.16 -5.11 -85.43
C VAL A 15 17.70 -5.27 -84.01
N GLN A 16 18.98 -5.66 -83.85
CA GLN A 16 19.55 -5.93 -82.52
C GLN A 16 19.86 -4.66 -81.73
N GLN A 17 20.24 -3.55 -82.36
CA GLN A 17 20.58 -2.32 -81.63
C GLN A 17 19.38 -1.70 -80.89
N PRO A 18 18.18 -1.53 -81.50
CA PRO A 18 17.00 -1.03 -80.80
C PRO A 18 16.55 -1.96 -79.66
N LEU A 19 16.63 -3.28 -79.86
CA LEU A 19 16.29 -4.27 -78.84
C LEU A 19 17.25 -4.23 -77.64
N ARG A 20 18.56 -4.07 -77.88
CA ARG A 20 19.56 -3.88 -76.81
C ARG A 20 19.31 -2.57 -76.05
N ARG A 21 19.01 -1.47 -76.74
CA ARG A 21 18.67 -0.18 -76.10
C ARG A 21 17.40 -0.27 -75.25
N ARG A 22 16.34 -0.92 -75.74
CA ARG A 22 15.12 -1.16 -74.96
C ARG A 22 15.37 -2.02 -73.71
N ARG A 23 16.17 -3.09 -73.83
CA ARG A 23 16.55 -3.92 -72.67
C ARG A 23 17.34 -3.14 -71.63
N GLN A 24 18.29 -2.29 -72.05
CA GLN A 24 19.06 -1.44 -71.13
C GLN A 24 18.18 -0.39 -70.44
N GLN A 25 17.25 0.24 -71.17
CA GLN A 25 16.29 1.18 -70.59
C GLN A 25 15.39 0.52 -69.56
N HIS A 26 14.82 -0.67 -69.86
CA HIS A 26 14.02 -1.42 -68.89
C HIS A 26 14.82 -1.83 -67.65
N GLN A 27 16.09 -2.23 -67.80
CA GLN A 27 16.95 -2.52 -66.66
C GLN A 27 17.20 -1.29 -65.79
N HIS A 28 17.52 -0.13 -66.39
CA HIS A 28 17.71 1.11 -65.64
C HIS A 28 16.42 1.55 -64.92
N GLN A 29 15.26 1.40 -65.56
CA GLN A 29 13.97 1.74 -64.97
C GLN A 29 13.64 0.84 -63.77
N HIS A 30 13.86 -0.47 -63.88
CA HIS A 30 13.69 -1.40 -62.77
C HIS A 30 14.66 -1.12 -61.62
N GLN A 31 15.91 -0.79 -61.93
CA GLN A 31 16.92 -0.49 -60.92
C GLN A 31 16.59 0.81 -60.15
N HIS A 32 16.11 1.84 -60.84
CA HIS A 32 15.61 3.06 -60.19
C HIS A 32 14.35 2.82 -59.36
N GLN A 33 13.39 2.02 -59.84
CA GLN A 33 12.20 1.66 -59.05
C GLN A 33 12.57 0.89 -57.78
N HIS A 34 13.50 -0.06 -57.86
CA HIS A 34 13.96 -0.80 -56.68
C HIS A 34 14.68 0.10 -55.68
N GLN A 35 15.55 1.00 -56.14
CA GLN A 35 16.22 1.96 -55.25
C GLN A 35 15.22 2.89 -54.56
N HIS A 36 14.17 3.33 -55.27
CA HIS A 36 13.14 4.20 -54.71
C HIS A 36 12.28 3.47 -53.68
N GLN A 37 11.89 2.22 -53.96
CA GLN A 37 11.17 1.37 -52.99
C GLN A 37 12.01 1.11 -51.73
N HIS A 38 13.31 0.82 -51.89
CA HIS A 38 14.20 0.58 -50.76
C HIS A 38 14.38 1.84 -49.88
N HIS A 39 14.46 3.03 -50.48
CA HIS A 39 14.48 4.30 -49.74
C HIS A 39 13.17 4.56 -48.99
N GLN A 40 12.02 4.30 -49.62
CA GLN A 40 10.71 4.47 -48.97
C GLN A 40 10.54 3.52 -47.78
N GLN A 41 10.96 2.26 -47.91
CA GLN A 41 10.92 1.29 -46.81
C GLN A 41 11.82 1.70 -45.65
N HIS A 42 13.04 2.14 -45.92
CA HIS A 42 13.94 2.65 -44.87
C HIS A 42 13.36 3.86 -44.14
N HIS A 43 12.75 4.81 -44.87
CA HIS A 43 12.11 5.96 -44.25
C HIS A 43 10.90 5.57 -43.40
N GLN A 44 10.06 4.65 -43.86
CA GLN A 44 8.93 4.15 -43.06
C GLN A 44 9.40 3.45 -41.80
N GLN A 45 10.43 2.60 -41.88
CA GLN A 45 10.96 1.87 -40.73
C GLN A 45 11.58 2.83 -39.69
N HIS A 46 12.32 3.84 -40.14
CA HIS A 46 12.88 4.87 -39.26
C HIS A 46 11.76 5.69 -38.58
N ASN A 47 10.69 6.01 -39.30
CA ASN A 47 9.57 6.77 -38.75
C ASN A 47 8.78 5.95 -37.71
N GLN A 48 8.56 4.64 -37.98
CA GLN A 48 7.93 3.73 -37.03
C GLN A 48 8.77 3.54 -35.75
N GLN A 49 10.09 3.39 -35.89
CA GLN A 49 10.98 3.33 -34.72
C GLN A 49 10.99 4.63 -33.92
N HIS A 50 10.97 5.79 -34.59
CA HIS A 50 10.89 7.08 -33.93
C HIS A 50 9.58 7.24 -33.16
N GLN A 51 8.45 6.87 -33.78
CA GLN A 51 7.13 6.92 -33.17
C GLN A 51 7.02 6.00 -31.96
N HIS A 52 7.50 4.75 -32.07
CA HIS A 52 7.54 3.81 -30.95
C HIS A 52 8.43 4.30 -29.80
N ARG A 53 9.59 4.91 -30.11
CA ARG A 53 10.47 5.51 -29.10
C ARG A 53 9.79 6.70 -28.40
N CYS A 54 9.08 7.54 -29.14
CA CYS A 54 8.29 8.64 -28.57
C CYS A 54 7.16 8.13 -27.67
N GLU A 55 6.45 7.07 -28.06
CA GLU A 55 5.42 6.43 -27.25
C GLU A 55 5.98 5.84 -25.95
N LEU A 56 7.11 5.13 -26.01
CA LEU A 56 7.80 4.62 -24.82
C LEU A 56 8.24 5.76 -23.89
N LEU A 57 8.79 6.84 -24.44
CA LEU A 57 9.18 8.02 -23.66
C LEU A 57 7.97 8.74 -23.05
N MET A 58 6.81 8.74 -23.73
CA MET A 58 5.57 9.30 -23.19
C MET A 58 4.96 8.41 -22.10
N GLN A 59 5.03 7.08 -22.25
CA GLN A 59 4.61 6.13 -21.21
C GLN A 59 5.51 6.22 -19.98
N GLU A 60 6.82 6.32 -20.17
CA GLU A 60 7.80 6.50 -19.09
C GLU A 60 7.60 7.86 -18.41
N LYS A 61 7.45 8.95 -19.17
CA LYS A 61 7.12 10.27 -18.60
C LYS A 61 5.79 10.30 -17.86
N ASN A 62 4.74 9.66 -18.38
CA ASN A 62 3.45 9.59 -17.68
C ASN A 62 3.53 8.72 -16.42
N SER A 63 4.27 7.62 -16.46
CA SER A 63 4.52 6.78 -15.28
C SER A 63 5.30 7.55 -14.20
N VAL A 64 6.33 8.30 -14.61
CA VAL A 64 7.14 9.17 -13.72
C VAL A 64 6.33 10.37 -13.22
N GLN A 65 5.48 10.97 -14.04
CA GLN A 65 4.61 12.10 -13.65
C GLN A 65 3.54 11.63 -12.64
N HIS A 66 2.92 10.47 -12.86
CA HIS A 66 1.99 9.87 -11.88
C HIS A 66 2.69 9.57 -10.55
N THR A 67 3.92 9.02 -10.58
CA THR A 67 4.69 8.77 -9.34
C THR A 67 5.12 10.07 -8.65
N LEU A 68 5.54 11.11 -9.38
CA LEU A 68 5.98 12.38 -8.79
C LEU A 68 4.83 13.17 -8.16
N THR A 69 3.62 13.07 -8.71
CA THR A 69 2.43 13.74 -8.16
C THR A 69 1.96 13.04 -6.88
N GLU A 70 2.07 11.70 -6.80
CA GLU A 70 1.82 10.94 -5.57
C GLU A 70 2.92 11.14 -4.50
N LEU A 71 4.17 11.36 -4.89
CA LEU A 71 5.28 11.56 -3.94
C LEU A 71 5.22 12.91 -3.19
N SER A 72 4.48 13.90 -3.70
CA SER A 72 4.35 15.22 -3.05
C SER A 72 3.41 15.20 -1.84
N SER A 73 2.57 14.18 -1.71
CA SER A 73 1.71 13.98 -0.56
C SER A 73 1.91 12.54 -0.10
N GLY A 74 2.58 12.32 1.04
CA GLY A 74 2.88 10.97 1.55
C GLY A 74 1.66 10.03 1.60
N PRO A 75 1.84 8.75 1.96
CA PRO A 75 0.80 7.74 1.84
C PRO A 75 -0.58 8.20 2.32
N LEU A 76 -1.61 8.01 1.47
CA LEU A 76 -2.95 8.56 1.64
C LEU A 76 -2.97 10.10 1.70
N GLY A 77 -2.28 10.76 0.76
CA GLY A 77 -2.18 12.22 0.69
C GLY A 77 -3.53 12.96 0.62
N HIS A 78 -4.53 12.33 0.01
CA HIS A 78 -5.92 12.82 -0.03
C HIS A 78 -6.82 12.24 1.06
N GLY A 79 -6.30 11.34 1.89
CA GLY A 79 -7.00 10.74 3.03
C GLY A 79 -7.35 11.78 4.10
N THR A 80 -8.27 11.40 4.98
CA THR A 80 -8.66 12.21 6.14
C THR A 80 -7.77 11.91 7.34
N GLU A 81 -7.48 12.92 8.17
CA GLU A 81 -6.80 12.68 9.44
C GLU A 81 -7.63 11.76 10.33
N ASP A 82 -6.95 10.81 10.97
CA ASP A 82 -7.52 9.81 11.85
C ASP A 82 -6.98 10.01 13.27
N ASP A 83 -7.90 10.18 14.22
CA ASP A 83 -7.63 10.51 15.62
C ASP A 83 -7.60 9.27 16.55
N TRP A 84 -7.50 8.06 16.00
CA TRP A 84 -7.45 6.82 16.80
C TRP A 84 -6.30 6.79 17.83
N THR A 85 -6.49 5.99 18.89
CA THR A 85 -5.62 5.92 20.07
C THR A 85 -5.31 4.48 20.47
N TRP A 86 -4.26 4.28 21.25
CA TRP A 86 -3.95 2.94 21.79
C TRP A 86 -4.98 2.49 22.83
N SER A 87 -5.27 1.19 22.88
CA SER A 87 -6.25 0.65 23.82
C SER A 87 -5.68 0.62 25.25
N LYS A 88 -6.36 1.29 26.19
CA LYS A 88 -6.05 1.17 27.62
C LYS A 88 -6.29 -0.24 28.18
N ARG A 89 -7.21 -0.99 27.55
CA ARG A 89 -7.66 -2.31 27.99
C ARG A 89 -6.86 -3.44 27.34
N ASN A 90 -6.60 -3.33 26.03
CA ASN A 90 -5.95 -4.38 25.25
C ASN A 90 -4.44 -4.12 25.16
N ARG A 91 -3.75 -4.40 26.26
CA ARG A 91 -2.30 -4.20 26.40
C ARG A 91 -1.70 -5.10 27.47
N SER A 92 -0.40 -5.36 27.35
CA SER A 92 0.41 -5.90 28.44
C SER A 92 0.37 -5.00 29.68
N LYS A 93 0.44 -5.61 30.87
CA LYS A 93 0.64 -4.88 32.14
C LYS A 93 1.97 -4.12 32.21
N GLU A 94 2.94 -4.54 31.39
CA GLU A 94 4.26 -3.93 31.25
C GLU A 94 4.29 -2.73 30.28
N VAL A 95 3.12 -2.29 29.80
CA VAL A 95 2.97 -1.08 29.00
C VAL A 95 2.44 0.05 29.88
N VAL A 96 2.87 1.28 29.63
CA VAL A 96 2.28 2.51 30.18
C VAL A 96 1.98 3.47 29.04
N LEU A 97 0.84 4.16 29.09
CA LEU A 97 0.45 5.14 28.07
C LEU A 97 0.59 6.56 28.62
N SER A 98 1.07 7.47 27.78
CA SER A 98 1.19 8.88 28.12
C SER A 98 0.96 9.78 26.90
N GLY A 99 1.09 11.09 27.11
CA GLY A 99 0.92 12.12 26.10
C GLY A 99 -0.54 12.37 25.72
N PRO A 100 -0.78 13.33 24.81
CA PRO A 100 -2.12 13.64 24.32
C PRO A 100 -2.76 12.39 23.71
N ASN A 101 -4.03 12.17 24.03
CA ASN A 101 -4.84 11.08 23.48
C ASN A 101 -4.21 9.68 23.67
N PHE A 102 -3.36 9.46 24.67
CA PHE A 102 -2.73 8.16 24.94
C PHE A 102 -1.98 7.59 23.71
N ARG A 103 -1.37 8.47 22.91
CA ARG A 103 -0.67 8.11 21.67
C ARG A 103 0.80 7.73 21.86
N THR A 104 1.35 7.90 23.05
CA THR A 104 2.72 7.44 23.39
C THR A 104 2.67 6.18 24.24
N VAL A 105 3.38 5.15 23.79
CA VAL A 105 3.51 3.85 24.43
C VAL A 105 4.89 3.72 25.05
N HIS A 106 4.94 3.42 26.34
CA HIS A 106 6.16 3.09 27.08
C HIS A 106 6.17 1.60 27.39
N PHE A 107 7.16 0.88 26.88
CA PHE A 107 7.34 -0.54 27.18
C PHE A 107 8.34 -0.71 28.32
N HIS A 108 8.00 -1.55 29.29
CA HIS A 108 8.89 -1.96 30.38
C HIS A 108 9.56 -0.73 31.05
N PRO A 109 8.78 0.15 31.70
CA PRO A 109 9.29 1.43 32.23
C PRO A 109 10.39 1.24 33.30
N ASN A 110 10.36 0.12 34.02
CA ASN A 110 11.32 -0.19 35.07
C ASN A 110 12.42 -1.14 34.57
N TRP A 111 12.06 -2.40 34.30
CA TRP A 111 12.94 -3.44 33.75
C TRP A 111 12.13 -4.37 32.84
N SER A 112 12.79 -5.14 31.99
CA SER A 112 12.12 -6.08 31.09
C SER A 112 12.15 -7.52 31.63
N LYS A 113 11.01 -8.21 31.56
CA LYS A 113 10.81 -9.62 31.95
C LYS A 113 10.31 -10.49 30.80
N GLY A 114 10.26 -9.95 29.59
CA GLY A 114 9.73 -10.67 28.44
C GLY A 114 9.36 -9.73 27.30
N THR A 115 8.27 -10.04 26.62
CA THR A 115 7.76 -9.29 25.48
C THR A 115 6.42 -8.67 25.84
N ALA A 116 6.30 -7.35 25.70
CA ALA A 116 5.08 -6.61 25.95
C ALA A 116 4.53 -6.03 24.65
N GLY A 117 3.23 -6.13 24.44
CA GLY A 117 2.52 -5.63 23.27
C GLY A 117 1.30 -4.78 23.65
N ILE A 118 0.83 -4.01 22.69
CA ILE A 118 -0.41 -3.23 22.78
C ILE A 118 -1.10 -3.16 21.43
N GLN A 119 -2.43 -3.15 21.49
CA GLN A 119 -3.32 -3.04 20.35
C GLN A 119 -3.92 -1.63 20.24
N GLY A 120 -4.17 -1.16 19.02
CA GLY A 120 -5.01 0.01 18.75
C GLY A 120 -6.44 -0.16 19.28
N LYS A 121 -7.08 0.94 19.65
CA LYS A 121 -8.46 0.93 20.17
C LYS A 121 -9.49 0.60 19.09
N ARG A 122 -9.25 1.02 17.85
CA ARG A 122 -10.19 0.93 16.72
C ARG A 122 -9.70 -0.09 15.68
N PRO A 123 -10.59 -0.93 15.13
CA PRO A 123 -10.23 -1.84 14.05
C PRO A 123 -10.02 -1.09 12.72
N LEU A 124 -9.30 -1.73 11.81
CA LEU A 124 -9.02 -1.30 10.44
C LEU A 124 -10.05 -1.99 9.51
N ASN A 125 -11.27 -1.47 9.45
CA ASN A 125 -12.35 -2.09 8.69
C ASN A 125 -12.43 -1.51 7.27
N ASN A 126 -12.55 -2.35 6.24
CA ASN A 126 -13.00 -2.03 4.87
C ASN A 126 -12.56 -0.64 4.34
N GLY A 127 -11.26 -0.35 4.38
CA GLY A 127 -10.70 0.93 3.95
C GLY A 127 -9.18 0.89 3.89
N ARG A 128 -8.57 2.04 3.58
CA ARG A 128 -7.11 2.20 3.60
C ARG A 128 -6.70 3.04 4.79
N TYR A 129 -5.69 2.57 5.50
CA TYR A 129 -5.22 3.20 6.72
C TYR A 129 -3.71 3.36 6.66
N TYR A 130 -3.24 4.56 6.99
CA TYR A 130 -1.83 4.85 7.14
C TYR A 130 -1.58 5.40 8.53
N TRP A 131 -0.52 4.95 9.20
CA TRP A 131 -0.09 5.56 10.45
C TRP A 131 1.43 5.53 10.60
N GLU A 132 1.94 6.52 11.33
CA GLU A 132 3.37 6.68 11.56
C GLU A 132 3.71 6.60 13.05
N LEU A 133 4.72 5.81 13.34
CA LEU A 133 5.29 5.64 14.64
C LEU A 133 6.66 6.28 14.67
N HIS A 134 6.87 7.18 15.61
CA HIS A 134 8.21 7.60 16.01
C HIS A 134 8.69 6.64 17.09
N VAL A 135 9.72 5.86 16.79
CA VAL A 135 10.38 4.98 17.74
C VAL A 135 11.58 5.73 18.31
N SER A 136 11.64 5.84 19.64
CA SER A 136 12.74 6.53 20.29
C SER A 136 14.08 5.85 20.02
N GLN A 137 15.18 6.51 20.41
CA GLN A 137 16.53 6.01 20.19
C GLN A 137 16.77 4.57 20.66
N ARG A 138 15.95 4.03 21.58
CA ARG A 138 16.08 2.67 22.12
C ARG A 138 15.60 1.56 21.18
N VAL A 139 16.00 1.62 19.91
CA VAL A 139 15.87 0.50 18.96
C VAL A 139 17.01 -0.48 19.20
N PHE A 140 16.81 -1.52 20.02
CA PHE A 140 17.79 -2.58 20.26
C PHE A 140 17.12 -3.81 20.89
N GLY A 141 17.92 -4.84 21.21
CA GLY A 141 17.49 -5.99 21.99
C GLY A 141 16.95 -7.15 21.15
N THR A 142 16.20 -8.04 21.80
CA THR A 142 15.79 -9.30 21.15
C THR A 142 14.74 -9.06 20.07
N SER A 143 13.74 -8.25 20.38
CA SER A 143 12.54 -8.05 19.56
C SER A 143 11.91 -6.67 19.83
N ILE A 144 11.64 -5.97 18.73
CA ILE A 144 10.82 -4.76 18.63
C ILE A 144 10.08 -4.93 17.32
N MET A 145 8.75 -4.88 17.33
CA MET A 145 7.94 -5.20 16.15
C MET A 145 6.77 -4.25 15.94
N PHE A 146 6.37 -4.15 14.67
CA PHE A 146 5.32 -3.26 14.19
C PHE A 146 4.43 -4.02 13.20
N GLY A 147 3.12 -3.86 13.27
CA GLY A 147 2.23 -4.44 12.28
C GLY A 147 0.77 -4.45 12.73
N ILE A 148 0.08 -5.53 12.40
CA ILE A 148 -1.35 -5.70 12.66
C ILE A 148 -1.65 -7.09 13.22
N GLY A 149 -2.80 -7.24 13.86
CA GLY A 149 -3.31 -8.55 14.25
C GLY A 149 -4.79 -8.53 14.61
N THR A 150 -5.36 -9.72 14.78
CA THR A 150 -6.75 -9.88 15.24
C THR A 150 -6.82 -9.66 16.76
N LYS A 151 -8.04 -9.67 17.32
CA LYS A 151 -8.23 -9.61 18.78
C LYS A 151 -7.56 -10.77 19.53
N ASN A 152 -7.31 -11.89 18.84
CA ASN A 152 -6.68 -13.08 19.39
C ASN A 152 -5.14 -13.00 19.36
N CYS A 153 -4.56 -11.93 18.81
CA CYS A 153 -3.12 -11.73 18.86
C CYS A 153 -2.64 -11.59 20.30
N ARG A 154 -1.60 -12.37 20.67
CA ARG A 154 -0.99 -12.29 21.99
C ARG A 154 -0.35 -10.91 22.21
N LEU A 155 -0.58 -10.33 23.38
CA LEU A 155 -0.02 -9.04 23.78
C LEU A 155 0.98 -9.13 24.94
N HIS A 156 1.24 -10.31 25.50
CA HIS A 156 2.22 -10.49 26.57
C HIS A 156 2.85 -11.88 26.54
N ALA A 157 4.16 -11.96 26.75
CA ALA A 157 4.88 -13.21 26.94
C ALA A 157 5.98 -13.05 28.00
N ASN A 158 6.09 -13.99 28.94
CA ASN A 158 7.20 -14.08 29.89
C ASN A 158 8.46 -14.69 29.25
N ALA A 159 8.78 -14.24 28.04
CA ALA A 159 9.92 -14.67 27.25
C ALA A 159 10.32 -13.56 26.28
N PHE A 160 11.62 -13.48 25.95
CA PHE A 160 12.14 -12.54 24.98
C PHE A 160 12.04 -13.15 23.57
N ARG A 161 11.00 -12.81 22.80
CA ARG A 161 10.78 -13.39 21.47
C ARG A 161 10.04 -12.46 20.51
N ASN A 162 10.02 -12.82 19.23
CA ASN A 162 9.11 -12.20 18.26
C ASN A 162 7.70 -12.75 18.53
N MET A 163 6.82 -11.90 19.05
CA MET A 163 5.46 -12.29 19.44
C MET A 163 4.45 -11.98 18.33
N LEU A 164 4.63 -10.87 17.61
CA LEU A 164 3.73 -10.49 16.52
C LEU A 164 4.00 -11.36 15.30
N GLY A 165 3.05 -12.21 14.92
CA GLY A 165 3.20 -13.19 13.84
C GLY A 165 3.82 -14.53 14.26
N GLU A 166 3.90 -14.79 15.57
CA GLU A 166 4.26 -16.12 16.09
C GLU A 166 3.22 -17.20 15.73
N ASN A 167 1.99 -16.77 15.42
CA ASN A 167 0.87 -17.59 14.98
C ASN A 167 0.09 -16.87 13.85
N GLU A 168 -1.06 -17.39 13.47
CA GLU A 168 -1.93 -16.88 12.41
C GLU A 168 -2.60 -15.54 12.73
N HIS A 169 -2.64 -15.12 13.99
CA HIS A 169 -3.40 -13.94 14.43
C HIS A 169 -2.62 -12.62 14.29
N GLY A 170 -1.39 -12.64 13.78
CA GLY A 170 -0.56 -11.45 13.66
C GLY A 170 0.32 -11.43 12.41
N TRP A 171 0.63 -10.22 11.94
CA TRP A 171 1.53 -9.92 10.83
C TRP A 171 2.47 -8.83 11.28
N GLY A 172 3.76 -9.14 11.42
CA GLY A 172 4.72 -8.25 12.08
C GLY A 172 6.04 -8.09 11.34
N LEU A 173 6.56 -6.87 11.30
CA LEU A 173 7.93 -6.55 10.93
C LEU A 173 8.75 -6.32 12.20
N SER A 174 9.84 -7.06 12.37
CA SER A 174 10.82 -6.81 13.42
C SER A 174 11.82 -5.73 13.01
N HIS A 175 12.39 -5.00 13.99
CA HIS A 175 13.50 -4.07 13.77
C HIS A 175 14.75 -4.74 13.16
N LYS A 176 14.82 -6.08 13.17
CA LYS A 176 15.85 -6.85 12.48
C LYS A 176 15.60 -7.01 10.98
N GLY A 177 14.57 -6.35 10.44
CA GLY A 177 14.23 -6.38 9.02
C GLY A 177 13.57 -7.67 8.55
N VAL A 178 13.02 -8.46 9.48
CA VAL A 178 12.41 -9.77 9.23
C VAL A 178 10.91 -9.69 9.48
N LEU A 179 10.12 -10.18 8.52
CA LEU A 179 8.67 -10.36 8.60
C LEU A 179 8.32 -11.67 9.30
N TRP A 180 7.22 -11.65 10.05
CA TRP A 180 6.71 -12.78 10.83
C TRP A 180 5.21 -12.93 10.61
N HIS A 181 4.78 -14.15 10.25
CA HIS A 181 3.38 -14.56 10.20
C HIS A 181 3.28 -16.09 10.22
N LYS A 182 2.34 -16.66 10.99
CA LYS A 182 2.17 -18.14 11.12
C LYS A 182 3.47 -18.86 11.53
N GLY A 183 4.31 -18.20 12.33
CA GLY A 183 5.61 -18.72 12.75
C GLY A 183 6.69 -18.73 11.66
N VAL A 184 6.37 -18.29 10.44
CA VAL A 184 7.32 -18.19 9.32
C VAL A 184 8.04 -16.84 9.39
N ALA A 185 9.36 -16.87 9.19
CA ALA A 185 10.22 -15.69 9.19
C ALA A 185 10.83 -15.45 7.80
N LEU A 186 10.69 -14.23 7.27
CA LEU A 186 11.20 -13.87 5.94
C LEU A 186 12.00 -12.56 5.97
N LEU A 187 13.21 -12.56 5.42
CA LEU A 187 14.02 -11.35 5.31
C LEU A 187 13.37 -10.39 4.30
N TYR A 188 13.17 -9.14 4.71
CA TYR A 188 12.41 -8.16 3.95
C TYR A 188 13.17 -6.86 3.73
N THR A 189 13.88 -6.38 4.76
CA THR A 189 14.66 -5.14 4.66
C THR A 189 15.94 -5.24 5.49
N LYS A 190 16.83 -4.27 5.33
CA LYS A 190 18.00 -4.15 6.20
C LYS A 190 17.55 -3.89 7.65
N ARG A 191 18.35 -4.39 8.60
CA ARG A 191 18.16 -4.12 10.02
C ARG A 191 18.10 -2.63 10.28
N PHE A 192 17.26 -2.24 11.24
CA PHE A 192 17.18 -0.86 11.69
C PHE A 192 18.45 -0.53 12.45
N ARG A 193 18.88 0.73 12.39
CA ARG A 193 20.11 1.14 13.06
C ARG A 193 19.88 1.13 14.55
N GLU A 194 20.69 0.37 15.28
CA GLU A 194 20.56 0.30 16.73
C GLU A 194 20.87 1.64 17.39
N ASN A 195 20.21 1.93 18.50
CA ASN A 195 20.41 3.16 19.28
C ASN A 195 20.12 4.46 18.50
N HIS A 196 19.31 4.40 17.43
CA HIS A 196 18.91 5.57 16.64
C HIS A 196 17.39 5.68 16.55
N PRO A 197 16.83 6.90 16.69
CA PRO A 197 15.40 7.10 16.49
C PRO A 197 15.04 6.75 15.05
N THR A 198 13.90 6.11 14.87
CA THR A 198 13.44 5.63 13.56
C THR A 198 11.97 5.96 13.40
N GLN A 199 11.58 6.48 12.23
CA GLN A 199 10.18 6.62 11.87
C GLN A 199 9.72 5.41 11.05
N ILE A 200 8.63 4.79 11.49
CA ILE A 200 8.01 3.65 10.80
C ILE A 200 6.60 4.02 10.39
N GLY A 201 6.35 4.07 9.09
CA GLY A 201 5.01 4.20 8.51
C GLY A 201 4.46 2.82 8.16
N ILE A 202 3.16 2.63 8.33
CA ILE A 202 2.46 1.39 7.99
C ILE A 202 1.23 1.76 7.18
N LEU A 203 1.12 1.23 5.97
CA LEU A 203 -0.03 1.35 5.10
C LEU A 203 -0.73 -0.01 5.04
N PHE A 204 -1.95 -0.06 5.56
CA PHE A 204 -2.86 -1.18 5.40
C PHE A 204 -3.88 -0.83 4.32
N ASP A 205 -3.91 -1.59 3.25
CA ASP A 205 -4.94 -1.53 2.22
C ASP A 205 -5.90 -2.70 2.43
N GLY A 206 -7.05 -2.45 3.03
CA GLY A 206 -8.07 -3.46 3.28
C GLY A 206 -8.86 -3.87 2.04
N ILE A 207 -8.71 -3.16 0.91
CA ILE A 207 -9.38 -3.48 -0.36
C ILE A 207 -8.49 -4.44 -1.15
N GLU A 208 -7.22 -4.08 -1.33
CA GLU A 208 -6.21 -4.91 -2.01
C GLU A 208 -5.65 -6.02 -1.11
N GLY A 209 -5.98 -5.99 0.18
CA GLY A 209 -5.51 -6.97 1.17
C GLY A 209 -4.01 -6.92 1.41
N THR A 210 -3.39 -5.73 1.43
CA THR A 210 -1.94 -5.59 1.56
C THR A 210 -1.50 -4.80 2.80
N LEU A 211 -0.31 -5.14 3.31
CA LEU A 211 0.39 -4.36 4.33
C LEU A 211 1.77 -3.95 3.80
N THR A 212 2.02 -2.64 3.80
CA THR A 212 3.23 -2.01 3.26
C THR A 212 3.91 -1.20 4.36
N TYR A 213 5.24 -1.31 4.47
CA TYR A 213 6.02 -0.58 5.48
C TYR A 213 6.84 0.53 4.84
N TYR A 214 6.99 1.62 5.59
CA TYR A 214 7.84 2.76 5.27
C TYR A 214 8.85 2.94 6.41
N LYS A 215 10.09 3.22 6.07
CA LYS A 215 11.13 3.55 7.05
C LYS A 215 11.76 4.89 6.69
N ASP A 216 11.68 5.84 7.61
CA ASP A 216 12.20 7.20 7.44
C ASP A 216 11.74 7.83 6.12
N GLY A 217 10.44 7.71 5.83
CA GLY A 217 9.78 8.21 4.60
C GLY A 217 9.95 7.32 3.36
N LYS A 218 10.85 6.33 3.38
CA LYS A 218 11.08 5.44 2.23
C LYS A 218 10.17 4.21 2.26
N CYS A 219 9.39 4.00 1.19
CA CYS A 219 8.64 2.76 0.98
C CYS A 219 9.57 1.56 0.89
N LEU A 220 9.25 0.48 1.62
CA LEU A 220 10.03 -0.76 1.63
C LEU A 220 9.41 -1.85 0.73
N GLY A 221 8.23 -1.59 0.15
CA GLY A 221 7.46 -2.56 -0.65
C GLY A 221 6.28 -3.18 0.11
N VAL A 222 5.59 -4.11 -0.53
CA VAL A 222 4.50 -4.87 0.08
C VAL A 222 5.12 -6.00 0.92
N ALA A 223 4.78 -6.06 2.20
CA ALA A 223 5.26 -7.07 3.14
C ALA A 223 4.31 -8.26 3.28
N PHE A 224 3.00 -8.00 3.32
CA PHE A 224 1.99 -9.04 3.43
C PHE A 224 0.87 -8.81 2.41
N ARG A 225 0.24 -9.91 2.01
CA ARG A 225 -0.87 -9.99 1.06
C ARG A 225 -1.98 -10.86 1.66
N ASP A 226 -3.11 -10.95 0.95
CA ASP A 226 -4.26 -11.79 1.32
C ASP A 226 -4.93 -11.38 2.64
N LEU A 227 -4.79 -10.12 3.05
CA LEU A 227 -5.40 -9.60 4.28
C LEU A 227 -6.89 -9.31 4.13
N ASP A 228 -7.37 -9.12 2.89
CA ASP A 228 -8.77 -9.04 2.51
C ASP A 228 -9.53 -10.34 2.82
N LYS A 229 -8.83 -11.46 2.87
CA LYS A 229 -9.39 -12.79 3.21
C LYS A 229 -9.55 -13.00 4.71
N VAL A 230 -9.03 -12.10 5.55
CA VAL A 230 -9.18 -12.18 7.01
C VAL A 230 -10.55 -11.64 7.39
N THR A 231 -11.41 -12.51 7.91
CA THR A 231 -12.78 -12.16 8.30
C THR A 231 -12.86 -11.48 9.66
N GLU A 232 -11.87 -11.70 10.53
CA GLU A 232 -11.77 -11.04 11.83
C GLU A 232 -11.30 -9.59 11.68
N PRO A 233 -11.81 -8.64 12.49
CA PRO A 233 -11.29 -7.29 12.51
C PRO A 233 -9.80 -7.23 12.84
N LEU A 234 -9.05 -6.48 12.04
CA LEU A 234 -7.62 -6.26 12.19
C LEU A 234 -7.36 -4.97 12.97
N TYR A 235 -6.30 -4.95 13.77
CA TYR A 235 -5.93 -3.82 14.61
C TYR A 235 -4.43 -3.51 14.46
N PRO A 236 -4.02 -2.23 14.57
CA PRO A 236 -2.61 -1.89 14.74
C PRO A 236 -2.05 -2.54 16.00
N ILE A 237 -0.87 -3.17 15.91
CA ILE A 237 -0.18 -3.78 17.04
C ILE A 237 1.30 -3.41 17.00
N VAL A 238 1.83 -3.08 18.18
CA VAL A 238 3.26 -2.91 18.42
C VAL A 238 3.69 -3.72 19.63
N CYS A 239 4.90 -4.25 19.61
CA CYS A 239 5.48 -4.92 20.77
C CYS A 239 6.98 -4.69 20.91
N SER A 240 7.48 -4.79 22.14
CA SER A 240 8.90 -4.62 22.46
C SER A 240 9.32 -5.52 23.61
N THR A 241 10.57 -5.97 23.54
CA THR A 241 11.30 -6.61 24.66
C THR A 241 12.25 -5.61 25.35
N ALA A 242 12.58 -4.50 24.70
CA ALA A 242 13.58 -3.58 25.20
C ALA A 242 12.98 -2.65 26.27
N ALA A 243 13.66 -2.61 27.42
CA ALA A 243 13.27 -1.75 28.53
C ALA A 243 13.31 -0.28 28.14
N LYS A 244 12.33 0.49 28.63
CA LYS A 244 12.21 1.93 28.41
C LYS A 244 12.09 2.32 26.93
N THR A 245 11.65 1.40 26.07
CA THR A 245 11.33 1.73 24.68
C THR A 245 10.10 2.62 24.64
N GLU A 246 10.16 3.69 23.86
CA GLU A 246 9.03 4.58 23.63
C GLU A 246 8.65 4.53 22.14
N MET A 247 7.35 4.42 21.87
CA MET A 247 6.77 4.53 20.53
C MET A 247 5.62 5.53 20.56
N THR A 248 5.70 6.58 19.74
CA THR A 248 4.65 7.60 19.64
C THR A 248 3.96 7.52 18.29
N LEU A 249 2.63 7.38 18.31
CA LEU A 249 1.79 7.57 17.13
C LEU A 249 1.76 9.06 16.75
N LYS A 250 2.44 9.42 15.66
CA LYS A 250 2.62 10.80 15.21
C LYS A 250 1.48 11.25 14.30
N CYS A 251 1.20 10.49 13.26
CA CYS A 251 0.10 10.74 12.35
C CYS A 251 -0.68 9.45 12.11
N ALA A 252 -1.97 9.59 11.83
CA ALA A 252 -2.77 8.55 11.25
C ALA A 252 -3.73 9.17 10.23
N ARG A 253 -3.96 8.45 9.14
CA ARG A 253 -4.84 8.85 8.05
C ARG A 253 -5.67 7.65 7.63
N GLN A 254 -6.89 7.92 7.20
CA GLN A 254 -7.77 6.93 6.62
C GLN A 254 -8.37 7.45 5.32
N GLU A 255 -8.54 6.56 4.35
CA GLU A 255 -9.26 6.80 3.11
C GLU A 255 -10.49 5.88 3.06
N PHE A 256 -11.62 6.47 2.65
CA PHE A 256 -12.89 5.75 2.46
C PHE A 256 -13.00 5.32 1.00
N VAL A 257 -13.58 4.14 0.77
CA VAL A 257 -13.65 3.48 -0.54
C VAL A 257 -14.38 4.31 -1.60
N ASN A 258 -15.38 5.10 -1.19
CA ASN A 258 -16.15 5.94 -2.09
C ASN A 258 -16.46 7.33 -1.48
N LEU A 259 -16.91 8.25 -2.35
CA LEU A 259 -17.27 9.62 -1.94
C LEU A 259 -18.42 9.64 -0.94
N GLN A 260 -19.35 8.68 -1.02
CA GLN A 260 -20.50 8.60 -0.13
C GLN A 260 -20.06 8.36 1.32
N ASP A 261 -19.17 7.39 1.54
CA ASP A 261 -18.59 7.06 2.86
C ASP A 261 -17.72 8.20 3.37
N ARG A 262 -17.00 8.90 2.47
CA ARG A 262 -16.24 10.11 2.82
C ARG A 262 -17.18 11.24 3.28
N CYS A 263 -18.25 11.50 2.55
CA CYS A 263 -19.26 12.50 2.91
C CYS A 263 -19.91 12.12 4.24
N ARG A 264 -20.30 10.85 4.43
CA ARG A 264 -20.84 10.30 5.67
C ARG A 264 -19.89 10.56 6.85
N ALA A 265 -18.62 10.24 6.72
CA ALA A 265 -17.63 10.44 7.78
C ALA A 265 -17.46 11.93 8.16
N VAL A 266 -17.48 12.84 7.19
CA VAL A 266 -17.41 14.29 7.44
C VAL A 266 -18.67 14.80 8.14
N ILE A 267 -19.85 14.34 7.70
CA ILE A 267 -21.14 14.68 8.30
C ILE A 267 -21.20 14.18 9.75
N MET A 268 -20.80 12.93 10.00
CA MET A 268 -20.81 12.30 11.32
C MET A 268 -19.81 12.88 12.32
N ARG A 269 -18.83 13.68 11.88
CA ARG A 269 -18.00 14.47 12.82
C ARG A 269 -18.78 15.61 13.48
N ARG A 270 -19.92 16.00 12.92
CA ARG A 270 -20.76 17.08 13.44
C ARG A 270 -22.09 16.61 14.00
N LEU A 271 -22.55 15.43 13.60
CA LEU A 271 -23.79 14.81 14.09
C LEU A 271 -23.44 13.66 15.04
N HIS A 272 -23.98 13.67 16.24
CA HIS A 272 -23.63 12.68 17.27
C HIS A 272 -24.83 11.81 17.68
N THR A 273 -26.04 12.22 17.34
CA THR A 273 -27.29 11.52 17.70
C THR A 273 -28.20 11.38 16.49
N ILE A 274 -29.12 10.40 16.52
CA ILE A 274 -30.17 10.25 15.51
C ILE A 274 -30.98 11.55 15.37
N GLY A 275 -31.28 12.21 16.50
CA GLY A 275 -32.01 13.48 16.50
C GLY A 275 -31.28 14.62 15.78
N ASP A 276 -29.94 14.58 15.67
CA ASP A 276 -29.20 15.56 14.87
C ASP A 276 -29.34 15.30 13.37
N VAL A 277 -29.46 14.03 12.97
CA VAL A 277 -29.74 13.65 11.57
C VAL A 277 -31.17 14.02 11.20
N GLU A 278 -32.15 13.78 12.07
CA GLU A 278 -33.56 14.13 11.84
C GLU A 278 -33.78 15.63 11.59
N LYS A 279 -33.04 16.49 12.30
CA LYS A 279 -33.07 17.96 12.12
C LYS A 279 -32.63 18.40 10.72
N LEU A 280 -31.83 17.60 10.02
CA LEU A 280 -31.39 17.91 8.66
C LEU A 280 -32.49 17.72 7.60
N LYS A 281 -33.61 17.06 7.96
CA LYS A 281 -34.76 16.83 7.07
C LYS A 281 -34.35 16.21 5.73
N LEU A 282 -33.43 15.24 5.78
CA LEU A 282 -32.92 14.55 4.60
C LEU A 282 -33.92 13.48 4.11
N PRO A 283 -33.86 13.10 2.81
CA PRO A 283 -34.59 11.94 2.31
C PRO A 283 -34.30 10.68 3.13
N GLN A 284 -35.31 9.84 3.35
CA GLN A 284 -35.24 8.68 4.24
C GLN A 284 -34.04 7.77 3.94
N SER A 285 -33.77 7.49 2.66
CA SER A 285 -32.63 6.64 2.26
C SER A 285 -31.27 7.20 2.67
N ILE A 286 -31.12 8.53 2.73
CA ILE A 286 -29.89 9.18 3.20
C ILE A 286 -29.86 9.21 4.73
N SER A 287 -30.99 9.48 5.38
CA SER A 287 -31.11 9.44 6.85
C SER A 287 -30.77 8.05 7.39
N ASP A 288 -31.33 6.99 6.80
CA ASP A 288 -31.06 5.60 7.18
C ASP A 288 -29.57 5.26 6.99
N TYR A 289 -29.03 5.61 5.82
CA TYR A 289 -27.60 5.46 5.54
C TYR A 289 -26.73 6.26 6.52
N LEU A 290 -27.13 7.44 6.98
CA LEU A 290 -26.39 8.17 8.00
C LEU A 290 -26.52 7.50 9.38
N CYS A 291 -27.72 7.13 9.81
CA CYS A 291 -27.98 6.57 11.14
C CYS A 291 -27.34 5.19 11.39
N GLU A 292 -27.12 4.38 10.38
CA GLU A 292 -26.45 3.06 10.47
C GLU A 292 -25.09 3.07 11.21
N VAL A 293 -24.37 4.20 11.26
CA VAL A 293 -23.06 4.34 11.94
C VAL A 293 -23.15 5.02 13.31
N ILE A 294 -24.33 5.47 13.73
CA ILE A 294 -24.57 6.04 15.05
C ILE A 294 -24.83 4.87 16.00
N ASP A 295 -23.81 4.50 16.77
CA ASP A 295 -23.92 3.46 17.79
C ASP A 295 -24.62 4.07 19.02
N ASP A 296 -25.96 4.02 19.05
CA ASP A 296 -26.82 4.41 20.19
C ASP A 296 -26.65 3.49 21.42
N LYS A 297 -25.64 2.61 21.42
CA LYS A 297 -25.33 1.81 22.60
C LYS A 297 -24.86 2.74 23.72
N GLU A 298 -25.79 3.00 24.65
CA GLU A 298 -25.50 3.48 26.00
C GLU A 298 -24.17 2.86 26.45
N PRO A 299 -23.18 3.67 26.87
CA PRO A 299 -21.95 3.13 27.40
C PRO A 299 -22.34 2.16 28.52
N LEU A 300 -21.93 0.90 28.41
CA LEU A 300 -22.21 -0.13 29.41
C LEU A 300 -21.92 0.44 30.79
N ARG A 301 -22.98 0.67 31.57
CA ARG A 301 -22.85 1.12 32.95
C ARG A 301 -22.14 0.01 33.72
N GLN A 302 -21.15 0.39 34.51
CA GLN A 302 -20.55 -0.50 35.48
C GLN A 302 -21.67 -0.99 36.41
N VAL A 303 -21.84 -2.31 36.51
CA VAL A 303 -22.78 -2.89 37.46
C VAL A 303 -22.17 -2.69 38.84
N ASP A 304 -22.87 -1.96 39.72
CA ASP A 304 -22.50 -1.88 41.14
C ASP A 304 -22.45 -3.29 41.73
N GLU A 305 -21.41 -3.60 42.51
CA GLU A 305 -21.19 -4.93 43.12
C GLU A 305 -22.41 -5.41 43.92
N GLU A 306 -23.20 -4.49 44.48
CA GLU A 306 -24.45 -4.81 45.19
C GLU A 306 -25.54 -5.43 44.31
N LYS A 307 -25.62 -5.06 43.02
CA LYS A 307 -26.62 -5.64 42.08
C LYS A 307 -26.23 -7.02 41.56
N MET A 308 -24.95 -7.39 41.66
CA MET A 308 -24.49 -8.73 41.26
C MET A 308 -24.86 -9.80 42.30
N CYS A 309 -24.94 -9.44 43.58
CA CYS A 309 -25.33 -10.35 44.67
C CYS A 309 -26.84 -10.69 44.66
N MET A 310 -27.68 -9.82 44.10
CA MET A 310 -29.15 -10.02 44.05
C MET A 310 -29.59 -11.02 42.99
N ILE A 311 -28.75 -11.34 41.99
CA ILE A 311 -29.12 -12.25 40.89
C ILE A 311 -28.90 -13.73 41.28
N ASN A 312 -28.07 -14.00 42.29
CA ASN A 312 -27.75 -15.37 42.72
C ASN A 312 -28.73 -15.96 43.76
N TYR A 313 -29.79 -15.23 44.16
CA TYR A 313 -30.75 -15.70 45.17
C TYR A 313 -32.12 -16.12 44.61
N ASP A 314 -32.39 -15.94 43.31
CA ASP A 314 -33.66 -16.33 42.67
C ASP A 314 -33.55 -17.61 41.81
N LEU A 315 -32.50 -18.41 41.99
CA LEU A 315 -32.32 -19.71 41.33
C LEU A 315 -31.85 -20.80 42.30
N ILE A 316 -32.58 -21.02 43.39
CA ILE A 316 -32.71 -22.33 44.06
C ILE A 316 -34.14 -22.49 44.57
#